data_AF-A0A9P6YC31-F1
#
_entry.id   AF-A0A9P6YC31-F1
#
_cell.length_a   1.000
_cell.length_b   1.000
_cell.length_c   1.000
_cell.angle_alpha   90.00
_cell.angle_beta   90.00
_cell.angle_gamma   90.00
#
_symmetry.space_group_name_H-M   'P 1'
#
loop_
_entity.id
_entity.type
_entity.pdbx_description
1 polymer ?
#
loop_
_entity_poly.entity_id
_entity_poly.type
_entity_poly.pdbx_seq_one_letter_code
_entity_poly.pdbx_strand_id
1 'polypeptide(L)' 'MGTDLASVVKAAQEEYGLDDEDVADAVELVDADLDSLNFSDSDEDGRPTGQKRTFREQLASEGAAGGSFPRLFAMEDF' A
#
# COMPACT_ATOMS: atom_id res chain seq x y z
N MET A 1 -4.20 -7.06 -14.29
CA MET A 1 -4.30 -6.63 -12.88
C MET A 1 -5.02 -7.74 -12.15
N GLY A 2 -4.33 -8.38 -11.20
CA GLY A 2 -4.91 -9.44 -10.40
C GLY A 2 -6.10 -8.91 -9.61
N THR A 3 -7.24 -9.56 -9.74
CA THR A 3 -8.48 -9.20 -9.03
C THR A 3 -8.57 -9.84 -7.66
N ASP A 4 -7.57 -10.63 -7.28
CA ASP A 4 -7.53 -11.47 -6.10
C ASP A 4 -6.14 -11.41 -5.44
N LEU A 5 -6.12 -11.61 -4.13
CA LEU A 5 -4.93 -11.63 -3.28
C LEU A 5 -3.79 -12.47 -3.85
N ALA A 6 -4.07 -13.68 -4.33
CA ALA A 6 -3.02 -14.59 -4.79
C ALA A 6 -2.27 -14.03 -6.01
N SER A 7 -3.02 -13.42 -6.94
CA SER A 7 -2.43 -12.75 -8.10
C SER A 7 -1.60 -11.52 -7.71
N VAL A 8 -2.01 -10.77 -6.69
CA VAL A 8 -1.29 -9.57 -6.20
C VAL A 8 -0.03 -9.97 -5.42
N VAL A 9 -0.14 -10.97 -4.53
CA VAL A 9 0.99 -11.53 -3.77
C VAL A 9 2.05 -12.04 -4.73
N LYS A 10 1.67 -12.83 -5.73
CA LYS A 10 2.61 -13.33 -6.73
C LYS A 10 3.32 -12.19 -7.47
N ALA A 11 2.57 -11.17 -7.91
CA ALA A 11 3.17 -10.02 -8.58
C ALA A 11 4.12 -9.25 -7.66
N ALA A 12 3.81 -9.13 -6.37
CA ALA A 12 4.68 -8.47 -5.39
C ALA A 12 5.95 -9.28 -5.12
N GLN A 13 5.85 -10.61 -4.99
CA GLN A 13 7.02 -11.49 -4.89
C GLN A 13 7.93 -11.40 -6.12
N GLU A 14 7.35 -11.38 -7.32
CA GLU A 14 8.10 -11.26 -8.58
C GLU A 14 8.79 -9.88 -8.74
N GLU A 15 8.12 -8.80 -8.36
CA GLU A 15 8.64 -7.42 -8.51
C GLU A 15 9.64 -7.04 -7.42
N TYR A 16 9.40 -7.45 -6.18
CA TYR A 16 10.16 -7.02 -5.00
C TYR A 16 11.06 -8.10 -4.40
N GLY A 17 11.00 -9.34 -4.89
CA GLY A 17 11.81 -10.45 -4.39
C GLY A 17 11.40 -10.95 -3.00
N LEU A 18 10.14 -10.74 -2.62
CA LEU A 18 9.57 -11.21 -1.35
C LEU A 18 9.45 -12.75 -1.37
N ASP A 19 9.73 -13.39 -0.24
CA ASP A 19 9.54 -14.83 -0.08
C ASP A 19 8.13 -15.18 0.47
N ASP A 20 7.91 -16.45 0.81
CA ASP A 20 6.63 -16.91 1.35
C ASP A 20 6.40 -16.44 2.80
N GLU A 21 7.46 -16.16 3.55
CA GLU A 21 7.38 -15.65 4.93
C GLU A 21 6.96 -14.18 4.93
N ASP A 22 7.51 -13.38 4.00
CA ASP A 22 7.18 -11.96 3.82
C ASP A 22 5.68 -11.71 3.50
N VAL A 23 5.03 -12.69 2.87
CA VAL A 23 3.62 -12.58 2.42
C VAL A 23 2.68 -13.51 3.18
N ALA A 24 3.16 -14.20 4.21
CA ALA A 24 2.36 -15.18 4.97
C ALA A 24 1.11 -14.56 5.60
N ASP A 25 1.21 -13.29 6.02
CA ASP A 25 0.13 -12.51 6.64
C ASP A 25 -0.59 -11.58 5.65
N ALA A 26 -0.40 -11.76 4.34
CA ALA A 26 -1.07 -10.95 3.34
C ALA A 26 -2.60 -11.15 3.39
N VAL A 27 -3.35 -10.05 3.41
CA VAL A 27 -4.82 -10.05 3.48
C VAL A 27 -5.43 -9.03 2.52
N GLU A 28 -6.63 -9.31 2.02
CA GLU A 28 -7.42 -8.32 1.29
C GLU A 28 -8.04 -7.33 2.26
N LEU A 29 -7.78 -6.05 2.07
CA LEU A 29 -8.41 -4.98 2.82
C LEU A 29 -9.73 -4.59 2.15
N VAL A 30 -10.80 -4.47 2.95
CA VAL A 30 -12.04 -3.88 2.47
C VAL A 30 -12.01 -2.37 2.61
N ASP A 31 -12.93 -1.69 1.92
CA ASP A 31 -13.13 -0.25 1.99
C ASP A 31 -13.11 0.32 3.42
N ALA A 32 -13.79 -0.36 4.36
CA ALA A 32 -13.84 0.07 5.76
C ALA A 32 -12.48 0.01 6.47
N ASP A 33 -11.62 -0.95 6.09
CA ASP A 33 -10.26 -1.03 6.61
C ASP A 33 -9.42 0.13 6.06
N LEU A 34 -9.55 0.44 4.76
CA LEU A 34 -8.86 1.56 4.11
C LEU A 34 -9.29 2.93 4.67
N ASP A 35 -10.54 3.06 5.08
CA ASP A 35 -11.06 4.28 5.73
C ASP A 35 -10.49 4.46 7.15
N SER A 36 -10.09 3.37 7.82
CA SER A 36 -9.46 3.42 9.14
C SER A 36 -7.98 3.82 9.08
N LEU A 37 -7.34 3.60 7.93
CA LEU A 37 -5.95 3.94 7.68
C LEU A 37 -5.81 5.42 7.34
N ASN A 38 -4.95 6.11 8.09
CA ASN A 38 -4.65 7.51 7.83
C ASN A 38 -3.38 7.61 6.98
N PHE A 39 -3.45 8.35 5.89
CA PHE A 39 -2.29 8.76 5.11
C PHE A 39 -1.90 10.19 5.50
N SER A 40 -0.60 10.43 5.67
CA SER A 40 -0.07 11.77 5.95
C SER A 40 1.30 11.92 5.33
N ASP A 41 1.44 12.88 4.43
CA ASP A 41 2.76 13.31 3.96
C ASP A 41 3.59 13.73 5.16
N SER A 42 4.82 13.24 5.23
CA SER A 42 5.77 13.57 6.30
C SER A 42 7.05 14.15 5.71
N ASP A 43 7.68 15.09 6.43
CA ASP A 43 8.98 15.65 6.08
C ASP A 43 10.13 14.66 6.37
N GLU A 44 11.38 15.06 6.09
CA GLU A 44 12.59 14.30 6.40
C GLU A 44 12.72 14.02 7.92
N ASP A 45 12.13 14.86 8.76
CA ASP A 45 12.03 14.68 10.21
C ASP A 45 10.86 13.77 10.67
N GLY A 46 10.13 13.14 9.74
CA GLY A 46 8.95 12.30 10.04
C GLY A 46 7.74 13.10 10.56
N ARG A 47 7.76 14.42 10.40
CA ARG A 47 6.66 15.30 10.84
C ARG A 47 5.63 15.45 9.74
N PRO A 48 4.32 15.35 10.03
CA PRO A 48 3.30 15.50 9.01
C PRO A 48 3.32 16.91 8.40
N THR A 49 3.52 17.01 7.09
CA THR A 49 3.61 18.26 6.32
C THR A 49 2.36 18.56 5.51
N GLY A 50 1.49 17.56 5.31
CA GLY A 50 0.29 17.64 4.50
C GLY A 50 -1.03 17.67 5.28
N GLN A 51 -2.14 17.78 4.53
CA GLN A 51 -3.45 17.47 5.07
C GLN A 51 -3.57 15.96 5.29
N LYS A 52 -4.13 15.57 6.44
CA LYS A 52 -4.56 14.18 6.66
C LYS A 52 -5.60 13.79 5.61
N ARG A 53 -5.38 12.67 4.95
CA ARG A 53 -6.34 12.01 4.07
C ARG A 53 -6.50 10.56 4.49
N THR A 54 -7.62 9.95 4.15
CA THR A 54 -7.73 8.50 4.29
C THR A 54 -6.81 7.82 3.27
N PHE A 55 -6.35 6.62 3.58
CA PHE A 55 -5.55 5.83 2.65
C PHE A 55 -6.35 5.51 1.38
N ARG A 56 -7.67 5.35 1.51
CA ARG A 56 -8.60 5.22 0.39
C ARG A 56 -8.55 6.39 -0.60
N GLU A 57 -8.61 7.63 -0.11
CA GLU A 57 -8.54 8.83 -0.95
C GLU A 57 -7.18 8.94 -1.66
N GLN A 58 -6.10 8.56 -0.98
CA GLN A 58 -4.78 8.51 -1.57
C GLN A 58 -4.70 7.46 -2.68
N LEU A 59 -5.14 6.23 -2.43
CA LEU A 59 -5.17 5.15 -3.43
C LEU A 59 -5.95 5.55 -4.68
N ALA A 60 -7.12 6.17 -4.52
CA ALA A 60 -7.92 6.64 -5.64
C ALA A 60 -7.19 7.72 -6.46
N SER A 61 -6.48 8.63 -5.78
CA SER A 61 -5.69 9.68 -6.43
C SER A 61 -4.52 9.10 -7.23
N GLU A 62 -3.80 8.11 -6.68
CA GLU A 62 -2.69 7.45 -7.36
C GLU A 62 -3.14 6.57 -8.53
N GLY A 63 -4.25 5.85 -8.36
CA GLY A 63 -4.87 5.11 -9.46
C GLY A 63 -5.26 6.02 -10.63
N ALA A 64 -5.83 7.19 -10.33
CA ALA A 64 -6.17 8.19 -11.33
C ALA A 64 -4.93 8.83 -11.99
N ALA A 65 -3.82 8.95 -11.26
CA ALA A 65 -2.54 9.43 -11.80
C ALA A 65 -1.79 8.37 -12.63
N GLY A 66 -2.30 7.14 -12.72
CA GLY A 66 -1.65 6.05 -13.45
C GLY A 66 -0.48 5.44 -12.69
N GLY A 67 -0.54 5.42 -11.35
CA GLY A 67 0.47 4.75 -10.52
C GLY A 67 0.71 3.29 -10.93
N SER A 68 1.96 2.85 -10.82
CA SER A 68 2.34 1.45 -11.05
C SER A 68 1.96 0.58 -9.85
N PHE A 69 1.42 -0.61 -10.12
CA PHE A 69 1.08 -1.61 -9.13
C PHE A 69 1.67 -2.98 -9.52
N PRO A 70 2.09 -3.83 -8.56
CA PRO A 70 2.02 -3.65 -7.11
C PRO A 70 2.95 -2.54 -6.59
N ARG A 71 2.59 -1.89 -5.47
CA ARG A 71 3.38 -0.82 -4.85
C ARG A 71 3.50 -1.05 -3.35
N LEU A 72 4.72 -0.97 -2.83
CA LEU A 72 4.98 -0.97 -1.39
C LEU A 72 4.86 0.46 -0.84
N PHE A 73 4.07 0.64 0.22
CA PHE A 73 3.75 1.97 0.77
C PHE A 73 4.63 2.40 1.96
N ALA A 74 5.28 1.45 2.64
CA ALA A 74 6.40 1.65 3.55
C ALA A 74 6.76 0.27 4.13
N MET A 75 8.05 -0.10 4.12
CA MET A 75 8.59 -1.07 5.05
C MET A 75 9.48 -0.27 6.00
N GLU A 76 9.10 -0.17 7.26
CA GLU A 76 10.10 0.10 8.29
C GLU A 76 10.80 -1.23 8.56
N ASP A 77 12.12 -1.27 8.35
CA ASP A 77 12.98 -2.27 8.99
C ASP A 77 12.79 -2.08 10.51
N PHE A 78 12.10 -3.01 11.16
CA PHE A 78 11.88 -3.00 12.61
C PHE A 78 13.12 -3.45 13.38
#